data_AF-A0A2M7BTQ5-F1
#
_entry.id   AF-A0A2M7BTQ5-F1
#
_cell.length_a   1.000
_cell.length_b   1.000
_cell.length_c   1.000
_cell.angle_alpha   90.00
_cell.angle_beta   90.00
_cell.angle_gamma   90.00
#
_symmetry.space_group_name_H-M   'P 1'
#
loop_
_entity.id
_entity.type
_entity.pdbx_description
1 polymer ?
#
loop_
_entity_poly.entity_id
_entity_poly.type
_entity_poly.pdbx_seq_one_letter_code
_entity_poly.pdbx_strand_id
1 'polypeptide(L)'
;MKLVLIGIQGSGKSTQGNILSKLFKTPYLSTGHVFREIAKEKTTLGRYIKETMNAGILIPDDKTIEIVNGYLSRPEYKRGYILDGFPRTL
;
A
#
# COMPACT_ATOMS: atom_id res chain seq x y z
N MET A 1 -9.08 5.02 14.06
CA MET A 1 -9.86 4.10 13.20
C MET A 1 -8.91 3.41 12.23
N LYS A 2 -9.02 2.09 12.01
CA LYS A 2 -8.17 1.34 11.09
C LYS A 2 -9.06 0.57 10.12
N LEU A 3 -8.97 0.86 8.83
CA LEU A 3 -9.80 0.26 7.79
C LEU A 3 -8.92 -0.46 6.77
N VAL A 4 -9.40 -1.58 6.25
CA VAL A 4 -8.77 -2.30 5.14
C VAL A 4 -9.79 -2.41 4.01
N LEU A 5 -9.37 -2.07 2.79
CA LEU A 5 -10.19 -2.16 1.58
C LEU A 5 -9.76 -3.37 0.76
N ILE A 6 -10.66 -4.34 0.64
CA ILE A 6 -10.47 -5.60 -0.09
C ILE A 6 -11.44 -5.64 -1.27
N GLY A 7 -11.00 -6.23 -2.38
CA GLY A 7 -11.77 -6.32 -3.61
C GLY A 7 -10.88 -6.55 -4.83
N ILE A 8 -11.47 -7.07 -5.89
CA ILE A 8 -10.77 -7.39 -7.14
C ILE A 8 -10.18 -6.14 -7.83
N GLN A 9 -9.22 -6.32 -8.74
CA GLN A 9 -8.74 -5.22 -9.56
C GLN A 9 -9.90 -4.60 -10.37
N GLY A 10 -9.93 -3.27 -10.47
CA GLY A 10 -11.03 -2.57 -11.16
C GLY A 10 -12.29 -2.34 -10.32
N SER A 11 -12.43 -2.89 -9.11
CA SER A 11 -13.63 -2.73 -8.28
C SER A 11 -13.84 -1.33 -7.67
N GLY A 12 -12.97 -0.35 -7.98
CA GLY A 12 -13.09 1.02 -7.47
C GLY A 12 -12.59 1.25 -6.03
N LYS A 13 -11.85 0.31 -5.42
CA LYS A 13 -11.30 0.47 -4.05
C LYS A 13 -10.56 1.79 -3.86
N SER A 14 -9.65 2.13 -4.77
CA SER A 14 -8.86 3.34 -4.62
C SER A 14 -9.71 4.61 -4.74
N THR A 15 -10.76 4.59 -5.57
CA THR A 15 -11.75 5.67 -5.62
C THR A 15 -12.46 5.83 -4.28
N GLN A 16 -12.96 4.73 -3.73
CA GLN A 16 -13.66 4.75 -2.44
C GLN A 16 -12.72 5.11 -1.29
N GLY A 17 -11.48 4.62 -1.26
CA GLY A 17 -10.49 4.94 -0.24
C GLY A 17 -10.13 6.42 -0.18
N ASN A 18 -10.03 7.09 -1.34
CA ASN A 18 -9.83 8.54 -1.38
C ASN A 18 -11.05 9.32 -0.85
N ILE A 19 -12.27 8.86 -1.14
CA ILE A 19 -13.51 9.46 -0.62
C ILE A 19 -13.57 9.30 0.90
N LEU A 20 -13.35 8.08 1.41
CA LEU A 20 -13.36 7.76 2.84
C LEU A 20 -12.26 8.53 3.59
N SER A 21 -11.09 8.71 2.98
CA SER A 21 -9.99 9.48 3.56
C SER A 21 -10.37 10.92 3.81
N LYS A 22 -11.03 11.57 2.83
CA LYS A 22 -11.53 12.94 2.95
C LYS A 22 -12.67 13.03 3.98
N LEU A 23 -13.62 12.11 3.93
CA LEU A 23 -14.80 12.10 4.81
C LEU A 23 -14.40 11.92 6.29
N PHE A 24 -13.53 10.96 6.57
CA PHE A 24 -13.10 10.62 7.93
C PHE A 24 -11.83 11.30 8.38
N LYS A 25 -11.24 12.19 7.56
CA LYS A 25 -9.95 12.84 7.81
C LYS A 25 -8.87 11.84 8.26
N THR A 26 -8.89 10.65 7.66
CA THR A 26 -8.01 9.53 8.02
C THR A 26 -7.07 9.28 6.85
N PRO A 27 -5.75 9.16 7.08
CA PRO A 27 -4.79 9.01 5.99
C PRO A 27 -5.00 7.69 5.24
N TYR A 28 -4.81 7.75 3.93
CA TYR A 28 -4.95 6.63 3.02
C TYR A 28 -3.59 6.12 2.59
N LEU A 29 -3.39 4.80 2.62
CA LEU A 29 -2.19 4.14 2.17
C LEU A 29 -2.56 3.03 1.17
N SER A 30 -2.09 3.18 -0.06
CA SER A 30 -2.20 2.14 -1.10
C SER A 30 -0.85 1.46 -1.25
N THR A 31 -0.77 0.14 -1.03
CA THR A 31 0.48 -0.61 -1.19
C THR A 31 1.03 -0.52 -2.62
N GLY A 32 0.13 -0.49 -3.61
CA GLY A 32 0.51 -0.26 -4.99
C GLY A 32 1.15 1.11 -5.23
N HIS A 33 0.74 2.15 -4.49
CA HIS A 33 1.41 3.46 -4.56
C HIS A 33 2.78 3.41 -3.90
N VAL A 34 2.87 2.85 -2.70
CA VAL A 34 4.13 2.68 -1.95
C VAL A 34 5.18 1.97 -2.80
N PHE A 35 4.83 0.83 -3.42
CA PHE A 35 5.76 0.11 -4.28
C PHE A 35 6.19 0.91 -5.51
N ARG A 36 5.28 1.69 -6.12
CA ARG A 36 5.64 2.57 -7.24
C ARG A 36 6.55 3.73 -6.83
N GLU A 37 6.47 4.22 -5.59
CA GLU A 37 7.40 5.21 -5.06
C GLU A 37 8.79 4.57 -4.89
N ILE A 38 8.86 3.43 -4.19
CA ILE A 38 10.11 2.69 -3.96
C ILE A 38 10.77 2.31 -5.30
N ALA A 39 10.00 1.88 -6.30
CA ALA A 39 10.49 1.51 -7.62
C ALA A 39 11.17 2.67 -8.40
N LYS A 40 10.92 3.92 -8.01
CA LYS A 40 11.58 5.10 -8.59
C LYS A 40 12.93 5.40 -7.93
N GLU A 41 13.16 4.88 -6.73
CA GLU A 41 14.39 5.10 -5.99
C GLU A 41 15.56 4.34 -6.62
N LYS A 42 16.74 4.96 -6.61
CA LYS A 42 17.98 4.35 -7.10
C LYS A 42 18.65 3.50 -6.01
N THR A 43 17.88 2.60 -5.41
CA THR A 43 18.33 1.70 -4.33
C THR A 43 18.23 0.23 -4.76
N THR A 44 18.90 -0.68 -4.03
CA THR A 44 18.78 -2.13 -4.27
C THR A 44 17.32 -2.60 -4.11
N LEU A 45 16.63 -2.07 -3.10
CA LEU A 45 15.20 -2.34 -2.88
C LEU A 45 14.35 -1.80 -4.03
N GLY A 46 14.61 -0.56 -4.46
CA GLY A 46 13.90 0.06 -5.58
C GLY A 46 14.01 -0.75 -6.88
N ARG A 47 15.22 -1.23 -7.20
CA ARG A 47 15.46 -2.12 -8.35
C ARG A 47 14.64 -3.41 -8.22
N TYR A 48 14.73 -4.08 -7.08
CA TYR A 48 14.01 -5.33 -6.82
C TYR A 48 12.49 -5.18 -6.98
N ILE A 49 11.91 -4.13 -6.39
CA ILE A 49 10.47 -3.86 -6.48
C ILE A 49 10.08 -3.57 -7.93
N LYS A 50 10.86 -2.75 -8.64
CA LYS A 50 10.61 -2.42 -10.05
C LYS A 50 10.61 -3.66 -10.94
N GLU A 51 11.63 -4.51 -10.83
CA GLU A 51 11.75 -5.73 -11.63
C GLU A 51 10.62 -6.72 -11.35
N THR A 52 10.30 -6.94 -10.07
CA THR A 52 9.22 -7.85 -9.67
C THR A 52 7.85 -7.37 -10.18
N MET A 53 7.57 -6.07 -10.06
CA MET A 53 6.33 -5.47 -10.59
C MET A 53 6.25 -5.55 -12.12
N ASN A 54 7.35 -5.30 -12.83
CA ASN A 54 7.39 -5.40 -14.29
C ASN A 54 7.17 -6.83 -14.78
N ALA A 55 7.58 -7.83 -14.00
CA ALA A 55 7.32 -9.24 -14.28
C ALA A 55 5.87 -9.66 -14.01
N GLY A 56 5.03 -8.79 -13.44
CA GLY A 56 3.65 -9.13 -13.07
C GLY A 56 3.55 -10.04 -11.84
N ILE A 57 4.65 -10.21 -11.10
CA ILE A 57 4.72 -11.08 -9.92
C ILE A 57 4.39 -10.25 -8.67
N LEU A 58 3.77 -10.91 -7.68
CA LEU A 58 3.53 -10.29 -6.38
C LEU A 58 4.83 -10.20 -5.57
N ILE A 59 5.02 -9.07 -4.89
CA ILE A 59 6.08 -8.97 -3.88
C ILE A 59 5.76 -9.99 -2.77
N PRO A 60 6.74 -10.79 -2.31
CA PRO A 60 6.55 -11.72 -1.20
C PRO A 60 5.93 -11.07 0.04
N ASP A 61 5.14 -11.85 0.79
CA ASP A 61 4.35 -11.35 1.91
C ASP A 61 5.22 -10.84 3.06
N ASP A 62 6.30 -11.53 3.40
CA ASP A 62 7.28 -11.12 4.42
C ASP A 62 7.84 -9.72 4.13
N LYS A 63 8.26 -9.49 2.89
CA LYS A 63 8.79 -8.21 2.42
C LYS A 63 7.71 -7.14 2.34
N THR A 64 6.50 -7.51 1.95
CA THR A 64 5.36 -6.59 1.93
C THR A 64 5.00 -6.14 3.34
N ILE A 65 4.95 -7.05 4.32
CA ILE A 65 4.68 -6.77 5.73
C ILE A 65 5.73 -5.80 6.28
N GLU A 66 7.02 -6.05 6.03
CA GLU A 66 8.12 -5.18 6.45
C GLU A 66 7.92 -3.75 5.92
N ILE A 67 7.71 -3.61 4.60
CA ILE A 67 7.54 -2.30 3.95
C ILE A 67 6.31 -1.57 4.48
N VAL A 68 5.16 -2.25 4.55
CA VAL A 68 3.90 -1.64 5.00
C VAL A 68 4.01 -1.20 6.46
N ASN A 69 4.60 -2.01 7.34
CA ASN A 69 4.81 -1.65 8.73
C ASN A 69 5.73 -0.43 8.87
N GLY A 70 6.79 -0.32 8.08
CA GLY A 70 7.67 0.85 8.05
C GLY A 70 6.98 2.13 7.60
N TYR A 71 5.98 2.05 6.73
CA TYR A 71 5.13 3.20 6.40
C TYR A 71 4.13 3.51 7.51
N LEU A 72 3.43 2.50 8.03
CA LEU A 72 2.43 2.67 9.08
C LEU A 72 3.02 3.13 10.42
N SER A 73 4.33 3.00 10.65
CA SER A 73 5.01 3.56 11.82
C SER A 73 5.19 5.08 11.77
N ARG A 74 4.96 5.72 10.62
CA ARG A 74 5.11 7.17 10.48
C ARG A 74 4.04 7.95 11.27
N PRO A 75 4.33 9.18 11.75
CA PRO A 75 3.45 9.93 12.64
C PRO A 75 2.02 10.14 12.12
N GLU A 76 1.86 10.32 10.82
CA GLU A 76 0.57 10.58 10.17
C GLU A 76 -0.41 9.41 10.35
N TYR A 77 0.08 8.16 10.38
CA TYR A 77 -0.74 6.96 10.49
C TYR A 77 -1.03 6.52 11.95
N LYS A 78 -0.39 7.15 12.95
CA LYS A 78 -0.53 6.76 14.37
C LYS A 78 -1.97 6.80 14.89
N ARG A 79 -2.78 7.75 14.40
CA ARG A 79 -4.18 7.93 14.84
C ARG A 79 -5.18 7.10 14.03
N GLY A 80 -4.72 6.42 12.98
CA GLY A 80 -5.56 5.61 12.11
C GLY A 80 -5.09 5.65 10.66
N TYR A 81 -5.62 4.73 9.87
CA TYR A 81 -5.30 4.61 8.45
C TYR A 81 -6.39 3.86 7.69
N ILE A 82 -6.44 4.08 6.38
CA ILE A 82 -7.19 3.30 5.41
C ILE A 82 -6.18 2.61 4.51
N LEU A 83 -6.13 1.28 4.57
CA LEU A 83 -5.18 0.46 3.82
C LEU A 83 -5.86 -0.14 2.59
N ASP A 84 -5.33 0.11 1.39
CA ASP A 84 -5.78 -0.48 0.13
C ASP A 84 -4.72 -1.42 -0.46
N GLY A 85 -5.16 -2.63 -0.79
CA GLY A 85 -4.36 -3.59 -1.55
C GLY A 85 -3.43 -4.46 -0.70
N PHE A 86 -3.67 -4.56 0.62
CA PHE A 86 -3.01 -5.50 1.52
C PHE A 86 -3.91 -5.83 2.74
N PRO A 87 -3.92 -7.08 3.23
CA PRO A 87 -3.25 -8.24 2.65
C PRO A 87 -3.95 -8.74 1.38
N ARG A 88 -3.22 -9.41 0.48
CA ARG A 88 -3.77 -10.03 -0.75
C ARG A 88 -3.91 -11.55 -0.63
N THR A 89 -3.35 -12.10 0.42
CA THR A 89 -3.29 -13.50 0.84
C THR A 89 -3.68 -13.54 2.32
N LEU A 90 -4.34 -14.60 2.79
CA LEU A 90 -4.70 -14.78 4.20
C LEU A 90 -3.88 -15.91 4.80
#